data_AF-A0A3M5EMF2-F1
#
_entry.id   AF-A0A3M5EMF2-F1
#
_cell.length_a   1.000
_cell.length_b   1.000
_cell.length_c   1.000
_cell.angle_alpha   90.00
_cell.angle_beta   90.00
_cell.angle_gamma   90.00
#
_symmetry.space_group_name_H-M   'P 1'
#
loop_
_entity.id
_entity.type
_entity.pdbx_description
1 polymer ?
#
loop_
_entity_poly.entity_id
_entity_poly.type
_entity_poly.pdbx_seq_one_letter_code
_entity_poly.pdbx_strand_id
1 'polypeptide(L)'
;MHFTAANLNCKFHRSIEHPTTSRVLAAMFNDERHFAHHAALPAVSQFGDEGAANHTRFCKDYGDAGVEFFVFGRSAFDSRFPAPQRYPARQTLEACQAVARLHGLSEAGVVYAQQNPAVIDQGVFHNDVISVGNGEVLFHHEDAFLDTEKVLAELHDKLGRRGGRFRAICVPRDQVAVEDAVKSYLFNSQLLSKADGSMLLVVPEECRNNPRVWNYLDQLTGDDGPIREVKVFDLKQSMQNGGGPACLRLRVALQERELAAVNPGVIMSAGLYDTLVAWVDRHYRDRLSETDLADPQLLLECRTALDELTQILKLGSVYSFQLD
;
A
#
# COMPACT_ATOMS: atom_id res chain seq x y z
N MET A 1 -5.62 16.09 -7.14
CA MET A 1 -5.38 14.90 -6.29
C MET A 1 -4.99 15.31 -4.87
N HIS A 2 -5.45 14.56 -3.85
CA HIS A 2 -5.22 14.85 -2.43
C HIS A 2 -4.25 13.82 -1.82
N PHE A 3 -3.35 14.27 -0.96
CA PHE A 3 -2.40 13.43 -0.23
C PHE A 3 -2.48 13.69 1.27
N THR A 4 -2.51 12.64 2.07
CA THR A 4 -2.36 12.71 3.53
C THR A 4 -1.30 11.70 3.94
N ALA A 5 -0.20 12.15 4.54
CA ALA A 5 0.77 11.22 5.11
C ALA A 5 0.14 10.50 6.30
N ALA A 6 0.26 9.17 6.34
CA ALA A 6 -0.22 8.38 7.46
C ALA A 6 0.61 8.65 8.72
N ASN A 7 -0.02 8.71 9.90
CA ASN A 7 0.70 8.99 11.14
C ASN A 7 1.49 7.79 11.69
N LEU A 8 1.14 6.56 11.25
CA LEU A 8 1.80 5.31 11.62
C LEU A 8 1.95 5.14 13.14
N ASN A 9 0.97 5.65 13.89
CA ASN A 9 1.05 5.85 15.34
C ASN A 9 1.28 4.55 16.13
N CYS A 10 0.88 3.40 15.58
CA CYS A 10 0.95 2.13 16.30
C CYS A 10 2.39 1.68 16.60
N LYS A 11 3.37 2.06 15.78
CA LYS A 11 4.77 1.63 15.93
C LYS A 11 5.68 2.83 16.04
N PHE A 12 6.39 2.96 17.15
CA PHE A 12 7.23 4.13 17.44
C PHE A 12 8.22 4.46 16.31
N HIS A 13 8.97 3.46 15.83
CA HIS A 13 9.93 3.65 14.74
C HIS A 13 9.30 4.11 13.42
N ARG A 14 7.99 3.88 13.24
CA ARG A 14 7.23 4.35 12.07
C ARG A 14 6.55 5.69 12.28
N SER A 15 6.15 5.99 13.52
CA SER A 15 5.47 7.25 13.86
C SER A 15 6.32 8.49 13.64
N ILE A 16 7.64 8.33 13.46
CA ILE A 16 8.57 9.43 13.15
C ILE A 16 8.70 9.69 11.64
N GLU A 17 8.10 8.87 10.77
CA GLU A 17 8.23 8.97 9.31
C GLU A 17 7.45 10.19 8.75
N HIS A 18 6.23 10.41 9.24
CA HIS A 18 5.25 11.28 8.58
C HIS A 18 5.70 12.74 8.33
N PRO A 19 6.52 13.41 9.18
CA PRO A 19 6.97 14.77 8.89
C PRO A 19 7.87 14.82 7.64
N THR A 20 8.80 13.86 7.51
CA THR A 20 9.68 13.76 6.34
C THR A 20 8.91 13.27 5.12
N THR A 21 8.05 12.25 5.27
CA THR A 21 7.19 11.75 4.19
C THR A 21 6.32 12.87 3.60
N SER A 22 5.78 13.76 4.43
CA SER A 22 4.99 14.90 3.96
C SER A 22 5.80 15.85 3.08
N ARG A 23 7.05 16.15 3.47
CA ARG A 23 7.94 17.01 2.67
C ARG A 23 8.37 16.34 1.37
N VAL A 24 8.68 15.04 1.40
CA VAL A 24 9.04 14.27 0.20
C VAL A 24 7.87 14.22 -0.78
N LEU A 25 6.65 13.91 -0.31
CA LEU A 25 5.45 13.93 -1.16
C LEU A 25 5.20 15.33 -1.74
N ALA A 26 5.32 16.38 -0.94
CA ALA A 26 5.17 17.76 -1.42
C ALA A 26 6.23 18.13 -2.47
N ALA A 27 7.47 17.64 -2.34
CA ALA A 27 8.53 17.86 -3.33
C ALA A 27 8.31 17.07 -4.63
N MET A 28 7.73 15.87 -4.55
CA MET A 28 7.38 15.04 -5.73
C MET A 28 6.15 15.58 -6.47
N PHE A 29 5.15 16.06 -5.73
CA PHE A 29 3.86 16.53 -6.23
C PHE A 29 3.66 18.01 -5.87
N ASN A 30 4.50 18.88 -6.43
CA ASN A 30 4.66 20.26 -5.96
C ASN A 30 3.75 21.31 -6.62
N ASP A 31 3.04 20.96 -7.70
CA ASP A 31 2.11 21.88 -8.36
C ASP A 31 0.76 21.95 -7.63
N GLU A 32 0.55 23.00 -6.84
CA GLU A 32 -0.66 23.23 -6.04
C GLU A 32 -1.96 23.31 -6.86
N ARG A 33 -1.87 23.54 -8.17
CA ARG A 33 -3.04 23.52 -9.07
C ARG A 33 -3.58 22.10 -9.27
N HIS A 34 -2.72 21.09 -9.08
CA HIS A 34 -3.02 19.69 -9.28
C HIS A 34 -3.00 18.89 -7.98
N PHE A 35 -2.21 19.28 -6.98
CA PHE A 35 -1.94 18.49 -5.79
C PHE A 35 -2.21 19.26 -4.50
N ALA A 36 -3.01 18.67 -3.61
CA ALA A 36 -3.28 19.20 -2.28
C ALA A 36 -2.69 18.26 -1.22
N HIS A 37 -1.85 18.80 -0.34
CA HIS A 37 -1.21 18.05 0.75
C HIS A 37 -1.85 18.41 2.09
N HIS A 38 -2.23 17.38 2.85
CA HIS A 38 -2.84 17.51 4.16
C HIS A 38 -1.88 17.00 5.23
N ALA A 39 -1.91 17.63 6.41
CA ALA A 39 -1.19 17.13 7.56
C ALA A 39 -1.66 15.72 7.95
N ALA A 40 -0.73 14.91 8.47
CA ALA A 40 -1.07 13.64 9.09
C ALA A 40 -2.08 13.84 10.22
N LEU A 41 -2.91 12.83 10.46
CA LEU A 41 -3.86 12.84 11.58
C LEU A 41 -3.10 12.90 12.93
N PRO A 42 -3.74 13.42 14.01
CA PRO A 42 -3.11 13.49 15.32
C PRO A 42 -2.50 12.15 15.75
N ALA A 43 -1.28 12.19 16.28
CA ALA A 43 -0.52 11.01 16.69
C ALA A 43 -1.03 10.42 18.02
N VAL A 44 -2.29 9.98 18.02
CA VAL A 44 -2.96 9.31 19.14
C VAL A 44 -3.63 8.03 18.64
N SER A 45 -3.78 7.05 19.53
CA SER A 45 -4.29 5.73 19.15
C SER A 45 -5.72 5.77 18.59
N GLN A 46 -6.52 6.78 18.93
CA GLN A 46 -7.87 6.96 18.40
C GLN A 46 -7.91 7.31 16.91
N PHE A 47 -6.79 7.82 16.37
CA PHE A 47 -6.62 8.15 14.95
C PHE A 47 -5.48 7.35 14.33
N GLY A 48 -5.30 6.09 14.75
CA GLY A 48 -4.30 5.20 14.17
C GLY A 48 -4.55 5.01 12.67
N ASP A 49 -3.57 5.43 11.85
CA ASP A 49 -3.63 5.44 10.40
C ASP A 49 -2.35 4.83 9.79
N GLU A 50 -2.52 3.81 8.96
CA GLU A 50 -1.45 3.13 8.23
C GLU A 50 -1.51 3.39 6.71
N GLY A 51 -2.40 4.29 6.28
CA GLY A 51 -2.44 4.81 4.91
C GLY A 51 -2.84 3.78 3.85
N ALA A 52 -2.13 3.81 2.72
CA ALA A 52 -2.52 3.09 1.51
C ALA A 52 -2.54 1.55 1.64
N ALA A 53 -1.87 0.99 2.64
CA ALA A 53 -1.91 -0.46 2.94
C ALA A 53 -3.32 -0.94 3.34
N ASN A 54 -4.18 -0.02 3.79
CA ASN A 54 -5.57 -0.26 4.17
C ASN A 54 -6.58 0.39 3.23
N HIS A 55 -6.14 0.76 2.02
CA HIS A 55 -6.95 1.46 1.03
C HIS A 55 -6.86 0.79 -0.33
N THR A 56 -7.98 0.79 -1.04
CA THR A 56 -8.05 0.42 -2.45
C THR A 56 -9.08 1.28 -3.15
N ARG A 57 -8.83 1.58 -4.42
CA ARG A 57 -9.77 2.30 -5.26
C ARG A 57 -10.30 1.37 -6.35
N PHE A 58 -11.62 1.24 -6.44
CA PHE A 58 -12.27 0.53 -7.54
C PHE A 58 -12.86 1.51 -8.54
N CYS A 59 -12.67 1.24 -9.83
CA CYS A 59 -13.13 2.11 -10.91
C CYS A 59 -13.27 1.33 -12.20
N LYS A 60 -14.14 1.81 -13.10
CA LYS A 60 -14.22 1.30 -14.46
C LYS A 60 -12.92 1.57 -15.22
N ASP A 61 -12.57 2.86 -15.34
CA ASP A 61 -11.29 3.34 -15.87
C ASP A 61 -10.59 4.21 -14.82
N TYR A 62 -9.25 4.27 -14.83
CA TYR A 62 -8.52 5.02 -13.79
C TYR A 62 -8.83 6.53 -13.80
N GLY A 63 -9.22 7.08 -14.96
CA GLY A 63 -9.63 8.48 -15.10
C GLY A 63 -11.07 8.76 -14.63
N ASP A 64 -11.91 7.72 -14.49
CA ASP A 64 -13.30 7.85 -14.05
C ASP A 64 -13.39 7.97 -12.54
N ALA A 65 -14.50 8.53 -12.04
CA ALA A 65 -14.78 8.57 -10.61
C ALA A 65 -15.00 7.15 -10.05
N GLY A 66 -14.18 6.76 -9.06
CA GLY A 66 -14.22 5.44 -8.44
C GLY A 66 -15.00 5.35 -7.12
N VAL A 67 -14.88 4.19 -6.49
CA VAL A 67 -15.29 3.91 -5.10
C VAL A 67 -14.03 3.63 -4.29
N GLU A 68 -13.81 4.44 -3.25
CA GLU A 68 -12.70 4.30 -2.33
C GLU A 68 -13.09 3.32 -1.22
N PHE A 69 -12.28 2.28 -1.05
CA PHE A 69 -12.47 1.20 -0.10
C PHE A 69 -11.46 1.31 1.03
N PHE A 70 -11.93 1.63 2.23
CA PHE A 70 -11.11 1.75 3.43
C PHE A 70 -11.37 0.57 4.35
N VAL A 71 -10.30 -0.09 4.78
CA VAL A 71 -10.37 -1.26 5.67
C VAL A 71 -9.80 -0.88 7.03
N PHE A 72 -10.55 -1.12 8.11
CA PHE A 72 -10.10 -0.82 9.47
C PHE A 72 -10.11 -2.07 10.34
N GLY A 73 -9.28 -2.08 11.39
CA GLY A 73 -9.23 -3.22 12.32
C GLY A 73 -10.12 -3.04 13.55
N ARG A 74 -10.40 -1.79 13.95
CA ARG A 74 -11.26 -1.46 15.11
C ARG A 74 -11.89 -0.08 15.00
N SER A 75 -12.93 0.18 15.79
CA SER A 75 -13.36 1.54 16.14
C SER A 75 -12.70 1.98 17.45
N ALA A 76 -12.32 3.25 17.55
CA ALA A 76 -11.76 3.84 18.76
C ALA A 76 -12.84 4.23 19.79
N PHE A 77 -14.04 4.57 19.33
CA PHE A 77 -15.11 5.11 20.19
C PHE A 77 -16.37 4.25 20.27
N ASP A 78 -16.53 3.26 19.39
CA ASP A 78 -17.67 2.34 19.38
C ASP A 78 -17.24 0.92 19.74
N SER A 79 -17.46 0.55 21.01
CA SER A 79 -17.09 -0.76 21.56
C SER A 79 -17.93 -1.93 21.04
N ARG A 80 -18.97 -1.67 20.23
CA ARG A 80 -19.76 -2.74 19.59
C ARG A 80 -19.00 -3.41 18.45
N PHE A 81 -18.03 -2.71 17.84
CA PHE A 81 -17.16 -3.31 16.84
C PHE A 81 -16.22 -4.30 17.54
N PRO A 82 -16.15 -5.57 17.08
CA PRO A 82 -15.18 -6.52 17.62
C PRO A 82 -13.76 -6.03 17.34
N ALA A 83 -12.78 -6.48 18.11
CA ALA A 83 -11.39 -6.12 17.92
C ALA A 83 -10.50 -7.35 18.11
N PRO A 84 -9.31 -7.40 17.47
CA PRO A 84 -8.37 -8.49 17.66
C PRO A 84 -7.89 -8.57 19.12
N GLN A 85 -7.57 -9.78 19.56
CA GLN A 85 -7.25 -10.08 20.96
C GLN A 85 -5.75 -10.31 21.20
N ARG A 86 -4.98 -10.65 20.17
CA ARG A 86 -3.55 -10.99 20.25
C ARG A 86 -2.67 -9.91 19.62
N TYR A 87 -3.00 -9.47 18.41
CA TYR A 87 -2.24 -8.44 17.69
C TYR A 87 -3.04 -7.13 17.58
N PRO A 88 -2.39 -5.96 17.69
CA PRO A 88 -3.12 -4.70 17.70
C PRO A 88 -3.69 -4.35 16.33
N ALA A 89 -4.96 -3.93 16.29
CA ALA A 89 -5.54 -3.24 15.14
C ALA A 89 -4.94 -1.83 15.02
N ARG A 90 -4.11 -1.63 13.99
CA ARG A 90 -3.36 -0.39 13.76
C ARG A 90 -4.22 0.70 13.12
N GLN A 91 -5.12 0.32 12.21
CA GLN A 91 -6.05 1.21 11.53
C GLN A 91 -7.37 1.34 12.30
N THR A 92 -7.81 2.58 12.46
CA THR A 92 -9.10 2.92 13.08
C THR A 92 -10.12 3.37 12.04
N LEU A 93 -11.41 3.07 12.27
CA LEU A 93 -12.51 3.60 11.45
C LEU A 93 -12.49 5.14 11.43
N GLU A 94 -12.20 5.74 12.58
CA GLU A 94 -12.13 7.19 12.77
C GLU A 94 -11.06 7.83 11.88
N ALA A 95 -9.89 7.18 11.75
CA ALA A 95 -8.86 7.62 10.82
C ALA A 95 -9.32 7.52 9.37
N CYS A 96 -9.91 6.39 8.96
CA CYS A 96 -10.44 6.21 7.61
C CYS A 96 -11.44 7.32 7.24
N GLN A 97 -12.38 7.61 8.14
CA GLN A 97 -13.38 8.65 7.93
C GLN A 97 -12.76 10.07 7.93
N ALA A 98 -11.74 10.32 8.75
CA ALA A 98 -11.04 11.60 8.76
C ALA A 98 -10.27 11.84 7.44
N VAL A 99 -9.54 10.84 6.95
CA VAL A 99 -8.86 10.91 5.64
C VAL A 99 -9.87 11.11 4.51
N ALA A 100 -10.99 10.37 4.52
CA ALA A 100 -12.03 10.55 3.52
C ALA A 100 -12.58 11.98 3.48
N ARG A 101 -12.74 12.63 4.64
CA ARG A 101 -13.13 14.05 4.73
C ARG A 101 -12.05 14.99 4.21
N LEU A 102 -10.77 14.79 4.59
CA LEU A 102 -9.65 15.60 4.08
C LEU A 102 -9.54 15.52 2.54
N HIS A 103 -9.92 14.39 1.97
CA HIS A 103 -9.88 14.13 0.53
C HIS A 103 -11.17 14.53 -0.20
N GLY A 104 -12.15 15.10 0.51
CA GLY A 104 -13.41 15.55 -0.08
C GLY A 104 -14.28 14.43 -0.64
N LEU A 105 -14.12 13.20 -0.14
CA LEU A 105 -14.86 12.05 -0.64
C LEU A 105 -16.31 12.07 -0.17
N SER A 106 -17.24 11.77 -1.09
CA SER A 106 -18.67 11.66 -0.77
C SER A 106 -19.03 10.28 -0.24
N GLU A 107 -20.10 10.18 0.54
CA GLU A 107 -20.62 8.90 1.06
C GLU A 107 -20.94 7.88 -0.05
N ALA A 108 -21.43 8.36 -1.20
CA ALA A 108 -21.67 7.55 -2.38
C ALA A 108 -20.39 7.05 -3.09
N GLY A 109 -19.22 7.54 -2.68
CA GLY A 109 -17.91 7.17 -3.24
C GLY A 109 -17.02 6.43 -2.27
N VAL A 110 -17.50 6.04 -1.09
CA VAL A 110 -16.70 5.39 -0.06
C VAL A 110 -17.38 4.15 0.48
N VAL A 111 -16.62 3.07 0.71
CA VAL A 111 -17.03 1.91 1.50
C VAL A 111 -16.05 1.72 2.64
N TYR A 112 -16.56 1.50 3.85
CA TYR A 112 -15.75 1.15 5.02
C TYR A 112 -16.02 -0.30 5.38
N ALA A 113 -14.96 -1.13 5.43
CA ALA A 113 -15.07 -2.50 5.87
C ALA A 113 -14.20 -2.76 7.10
N GLN A 114 -14.73 -3.55 8.02
CA GLN A 114 -13.92 -4.08 9.10
C GLN A 114 -13.18 -5.33 8.63
N GLN A 115 -11.86 -5.34 8.77
CA GLN A 115 -11.04 -6.53 8.64
C GLN A 115 -11.50 -7.57 9.67
N ASN A 116 -11.56 -8.85 9.29
CA ASN A 116 -11.86 -9.90 10.25
C ASN A 116 -10.83 -9.90 11.39
N PRO A 117 -11.24 -9.67 12.66
CA PRO A 117 -10.30 -9.64 13.78
C PRO A 117 -9.48 -10.91 13.94
N ALA A 118 -10.05 -12.07 13.56
CA ALA A 118 -9.37 -13.35 13.64
C ALA A 118 -8.17 -13.48 12.69
N VAL A 119 -8.18 -12.79 11.54
CA VAL A 119 -7.02 -12.81 10.62
C VAL A 119 -5.94 -11.83 11.05
N ILE A 120 -6.32 -10.71 11.70
CA ILE A 120 -5.34 -9.81 12.33
C ILE A 120 -4.55 -10.58 13.39
N ASP A 121 -5.22 -11.39 14.21
CA ASP A 121 -4.60 -12.25 15.22
C ASP A 121 -3.73 -13.38 14.66
N GLN A 122 -3.78 -13.60 13.33
CA GLN A 122 -2.94 -14.53 12.58
C GLN A 122 -1.79 -13.84 11.82
N GLY A 123 -1.62 -12.52 11.97
CA GLY A 123 -0.52 -11.77 11.39
C GLY A 123 -0.89 -10.83 10.24
N VAL A 124 -2.17 -10.71 9.88
CA VAL A 124 -2.67 -9.74 8.89
C VAL A 124 -2.76 -8.35 9.53
N PHE A 125 -1.61 -7.67 9.67
CA PHE A 125 -1.56 -6.36 10.32
C PHE A 125 -2.03 -5.19 9.43
N HIS A 126 -2.12 -5.41 8.11
CA HIS A 126 -2.67 -4.51 7.10
C HIS A 126 -3.52 -5.29 6.09
N ASN A 127 -4.49 -4.63 5.47
CA ASN A 127 -5.38 -5.24 4.50
C ASN A 127 -4.64 -5.78 3.26
N ASP A 128 -3.58 -5.11 2.83
CA ASP A 128 -2.72 -5.56 1.74
C ASP A 128 -1.93 -6.86 2.04
N VAL A 129 -2.11 -7.49 3.20
CA VAL A 129 -1.62 -8.85 3.49
C VAL A 129 -2.69 -9.92 3.23
N ILE A 130 -3.95 -9.54 3.01
CA ILE A 130 -5.08 -10.48 2.84
C ILE A 130 -6.05 -10.12 1.68
N SER A 131 -5.92 -8.93 1.09
CA SER A 131 -6.60 -8.57 -0.14
C SER A 131 -5.86 -7.49 -0.94
N VAL A 132 -6.06 -7.50 -2.25
CA VAL A 132 -5.60 -6.45 -3.17
C VAL A 132 -6.65 -6.26 -4.25
N GLY A 133 -6.95 -5.01 -4.61
CA GLY A 133 -7.86 -4.70 -5.72
C GLY A 133 -7.20 -3.81 -6.76
N ASN A 134 -7.72 -3.87 -7.99
CA ASN A 134 -7.30 -3.04 -9.11
C ASN A 134 -8.43 -2.91 -10.13
N GLY A 135 -8.69 -1.69 -10.61
CA GLY A 135 -9.79 -1.42 -11.53
C GLY A 135 -11.11 -1.93 -10.94
N GLU A 136 -11.76 -2.87 -11.62
CA GLU A 136 -13.03 -3.47 -11.19
C GLU A 136 -12.86 -4.75 -10.36
N VAL A 137 -11.62 -5.21 -10.12
CA VAL A 137 -11.33 -6.53 -9.53
C VAL A 137 -10.85 -6.41 -8.09
N LEU A 138 -11.41 -7.21 -7.19
CA LEU A 138 -10.90 -7.46 -5.84
C LEU A 138 -10.41 -8.91 -5.73
N PHE A 139 -9.13 -9.12 -5.45
CA PHE A 139 -8.54 -10.41 -5.13
C PHE A 139 -8.37 -10.52 -3.60
N HIS A 140 -9.08 -11.43 -2.95
CA HIS A 140 -9.10 -11.51 -1.49
C HIS A 140 -9.13 -12.94 -0.97
N HIS A 141 -8.67 -13.15 0.26
CA HIS A 141 -8.99 -14.38 1.01
C HIS A 141 -10.46 -14.34 1.49
N GLU A 142 -11.13 -15.49 1.54
CA GLU A 142 -12.53 -15.56 2.01
C GLU A 142 -12.75 -14.96 3.41
N ASP A 143 -11.74 -15.07 4.26
CA ASP A 143 -11.74 -14.58 5.65
C ASP A 143 -11.31 -13.11 5.80
N ALA A 144 -11.07 -12.38 4.71
CA ALA A 144 -10.49 -11.04 4.78
C ALA A 144 -11.35 -10.09 5.65
N PHE A 145 -12.68 -10.11 5.49
CA PHE A 145 -13.58 -9.13 6.09
C PHE A 145 -14.53 -9.79 7.09
N LEU A 146 -14.96 -9.04 8.11
CA LEU A 146 -15.90 -9.56 9.12
C LEU A 146 -17.28 -9.85 8.51
N ASP A 147 -17.81 -8.93 7.70
CA ASP A 147 -19.11 -9.03 7.03
C ASP A 147 -18.93 -9.11 5.50
N THR A 148 -18.14 -10.07 5.01
CA THR A 148 -17.71 -10.15 3.60
C THR A 148 -18.85 -9.96 2.60
N GLU A 149 -19.95 -10.69 2.73
CA GLU A 149 -21.08 -10.60 1.78
C GLU A 149 -21.67 -9.18 1.69
N LYS A 150 -21.83 -8.51 2.83
CA LYS A 150 -22.33 -7.14 2.91
C LYS A 150 -21.35 -6.16 2.26
N VAL A 151 -20.06 -6.32 2.54
CA VAL A 151 -19.00 -5.48 1.96
C VAL A 151 -18.98 -5.62 0.43
N LEU A 152 -19.01 -6.85 -0.08
CA LEU A 152 -19.00 -7.11 -1.52
C LEU A 152 -20.26 -6.58 -2.21
N ALA A 153 -21.43 -6.72 -1.57
CA ALA A 153 -22.68 -6.17 -2.09
C ALA A 153 -22.66 -4.63 -2.15
N GLU A 154 -22.13 -3.96 -1.13
CA GLU A 154 -22.01 -2.50 -1.11
C GLU A 154 -21.02 -1.99 -2.17
N LEU A 155 -19.88 -2.65 -2.33
CA LEU A 155 -18.91 -2.35 -3.39
C LEU A 155 -19.53 -2.54 -4.78
N HIS A 156 -20.25 -3.64 -4.99
CA HIS A 156 -20.94 -3.92 -6.24
C HIS A 156 -21.97 -2.84 -6.58
N ASP A 157 -22.84 -2.48 -5.64
CA ASP A 157 -23.87 -1.44 -5.84
C ASP A 157 -23.25 -0.06 -6.10
N LYS A 158 -22.30 0.39 -5.27
CA LYS A 158 -21.70 1.72 -5.42
C LYS A 158 -20.87 1.84 -6.70
N LEU A 159 -20.13 0.80 -7.09
CA LEU A 159 -19.38 0.82 -8.35
C LEU A 159 -20.33 0.70 -9.56
N GLY A 160 -21.38 -0.11 -9.45
CA GLY A 160 -22.41 -0.25 -10.48
C GLY A 160 -23.12 1.07 -10.80
N ARG A 161 -23.43 1.87 -9.78
CA ARG A 161 -23.98 3.24 -9.95
C ARG A 161 -23.03 4.20 -10.65
N ARG A 162 -21.73 3.88 -10.70
CA ARG A 162 -20.68 4.62 -11.42
C ARG A 162 -20.34 3.98 -12.77
N GLY A 163 -21.13 3.01 -13.22
CA GLY A 163 -20.98 2.33 -14.51
C GLY A 163 -19.88 1.26 -14.55
N GLY A 164 -19.29 0.91 -13.40
CA GLY A 164 -18.33 -0.19 -13.32
C GLY A 164 -18.99 -1.53 -13.00
N ARG A 165 -18.23 -2.62 -13.17
CA ARG A 165 -18.66 -4.03 -13.03
C ARG A 165 -17.76 -4.75 -12.04
N PHE A 166 -18.06 -4.57 -10.76
CA PHE A 166 -17.27 -5.16 -9.68
C PHE A 166 -17.18 -6.69 -9.79
N ARG A 167 -15.96 -7.24 -9.73
CA ARG A 167 -15.67 -8.67 -9.74
C ARG A 167 -14.79 -9.03 -8.55
N ALA A 168 -15.32 -9.84 -7.63
CA ALA A 168 -14.53 -10.43 -6.56
C ALA A 168 -13.95 -11.78 -7.01
N ILE A 169 -12.67 -12.01 -6.73
CA ILE A 169 -11.96 -13.27 -6.85
C ILE A 169 -11.62 -13.70 -5.43
N CYS A 170 -12.37 -14.69 -4.95
CA CYS A 170 -12.22 -15.23 -3.61
C CYS A 170 -11.24 -16.41 -3.62
N VAL A 171 -10.24 -16.36 -2.75
CA VAL A 171 -9.37 -17.51 -2.44
C VAL A 171 -9.99 -18.28 -1.28
N PRO A 172 -10.44 -19.53 -1.51
CA PRO A 172 -11.03 -20.34 -0.45
C PRO A 172 -10.00 -20.79 0.59
N ARG A 173 -10.39 -20.87 1.87
CA ARG A 173 -9.48 -21.25 2.97
C ARG A 173 -8.95 -22.67 2.85
N ASP A 174 -9.71 -23.54 2.20
CA ASP A 174 -9.40 -24.96 2.04
C ASP A 174 -8.32 -25.17 0.96
N GLN A 175 -8.18 -24.23 0.03
CA GLN A 175 -7.11 -24.20 -0.97
C GLN A 175 -5.86 -23.48 -0.43
N VAL A 176 -6.03 -22.30 0.17
CA VAL A 176 -4.95 -21.52 0.77
C VAL A 176 -5.40 -21.06 2.15
N ALA A 177 -4.78 -21.57 3.21
CA ALA A 177 -5.08 -21.12 4.56
C ALA A 177 -4.52 -19.70 4.81
N VAL A 178 -5.09 -18.99 5.80
CA VAL A 178 -4.58 -17.66 6.21
C VAL A 178 -3.08 -17.69 6.55
N GLU A 179 -2.62 -18.76 7.20
CA GLU A 179 -1.19 -18.94 7.51
C GLU A 179 -0.32 -19.00 6.25
N ASP A 180 -0.77 -19.70 5.21
CA ASP A 180 -0.05 -19.77 3.93
C ASP A 180 -0.05 -18.41 3.22
N ALA A 181 -1.18 -17.70 3.25
CA ALA A 181 -1.29 -16.35 2.70
C ALA A 181 -0.33 -15.36 3.38
N VAL A 182 -0.26 -15.40 4.73
CA VAL A 182 0.63 -14.55 5.52
C VAL A 182 2.10 -14.91 5.30
N LYS A 183 2.46 -16.20 5.22
CA LYS A 183 3.86 -16.62 5.01
C LYS A 183 4.36 -16.34 3.60
N SER A 184 3.49 -16.49 2.61
CA SER A 184 3.83 -16.31 1.19
C SER A 184 3.69 -14.87 0.70
N TYR A 185 2.98 -14.01 1.44
CA TYR A 185 2.62 -12.65 1.02
C TYR A 185 1.81 -12.64 -0.30
N LEU A 186 1.00 -13.67 -0.55
CA LEU A 186 0.16 -13.79 -1.76
C LEU A 186 -0.64 -12.52 -2.07
N PHE A 187 -1.29 -11.94 -1.07
CA PHE A 187 -2.10 -10.74 -1.25
C PHE A 187 -1.32 -9.44 -1.16
N ASN A 188 -0.06 -9.48 -0.70
CA ASN A 188 0.87 -8.35 -0.80
C ASN A 188 1.49 -8.23 -2.20
N SER A 189 0.71 -8.60 -3.19
CA SER A 189 1.05 -8.57 -4.60
C SER A 189 0.62 -7.26 -5.25
N GLN A 190 1.18 -6.97 -6.42
CA GLN A 190 0.63 -5.93 -7.28
C GLN A 190 -0.31 -6.57 -8.29
N LEU A 191 -1.53 -6.07 -8.39
CA LEU A 191 -2.46 -6.43 -9.46
C LEU A 191 -2.46 -5.30 -10.50
N LEU A 192 -1.92 -5.57 -11.70
CA LEU A 192 -1.65 -4.58 -12.73
C LEU A 192 -2.48 -4.85 -13.97
N SER A 193 -3.10 -3.82 -14.55
CA SER A 193 -3.82 -3.94 -15.82
C SER A 193 -2.84 -3.96 -17.01
N LYS A 194 -3.10 -4.83 -17.99
CA LYS A 194 -2.41 -4.88 -19.28
C LYS A 194 -3.27 -4.22 -20.36
N ALA A 195 -2.63 -3.85 -21.48
CA ALA A 195 -3.30 -3.17 -22.60
C ALA A 195 -4.39 -4.03 -23.27
N ASP A 196 -4.32 -5.36 -23.15
CA ASP A 196 -5.33 -6.31 -23.65
C ASP A 196 -6.52 -6.51 -22.70
N GLY A 197 -6.55 -5.79 -21.57
CA GLY A 197 -7.58 -5.90 -20.53
C GLY A 197 -7.38 -7.04 -19.54
N SER A 198 -6.38 -7.90 -19.73
CA SER A 198 -5.97 -8.87 -18.72
C SER A 198 -5.19 -8.21 -17.58
N MET A 199 -4.96 -8.95 -16.50
CA MET A 199 -4.19 -8.51 -15.35
C MET A 199 -2.99 -9.40 -15.09
N LEU A 200 -1.91 -8.76 -14.66
CA LEU A 200 -0.68 -9.35 -14.16
C LEU A 200 -0.67 -9.29 -12.64
N LEU A 201 -0.41 -10.42 -11.99
CA LEU A 201 -0.16 -10.51 -10.55
C LEU A 201 1.34 -10.59 -10.28
N VAL A 202 1.89 -9.57 -9.62
CA VAL A 202 3.30 -9.54 -9.21
C VAL A 202 3.43 -10.05 -7.78
N VAL A 203 4.06 -11.20 -7.59
CA VAL A 203 4.17 -11.91 -6.31
C VAL A 203 5.65 -12.05 -5.88
N PRO A 204 5.94 -12.21 -4.58
CA PRO A 204 7.30 -12.53 -4.13
C PRO A 204 7.64 -14.02 -4.33
N GLU A 205 8.93 -14.37 -4.32
CA GLU A 205 9.43 -15.75 -4.49
C GLU A 205 8.83 -16.74 -3.47
N GLU A 206 8.46 -16.27 -2.27
CA GLU A 206 7.80 -17.05 -1.23
C GLU A 206 6.45 -17.65 -1.69
N CYS A 207 5.76 -17.02 -2.63
CA CYS A 207 4.56 -17.61 -3.26
C CYS A 207 4.88 -18.86 -4.07
N ARG A 208 6.00 -18.85 -4.81
CA ARG A 208 6.48 -20.02 -5.57
C ARG A 208 7.00 -21.12 -4.65
N ASN A 209 7.61 -20.76 -3.53
CA ASN A 209 8.15 -21.70 -2.56
C ASN A 209 7.07 -22.37 -1.67
N ASN A 210 5.83 -21.86 -1.68
CA ASN A 210 4.70 -22.48 -1.00
C ASN A 210 3.85 -23.30 -2.00
N PRO A 211 3.84 -24.64 -1.94
CA PRO A 211 3.15 -25.46 -2.94
C PRO A 211 1.64 -25.24 -3.02
N ARG A 212 0.96 -24.94 -1.90
CA ARG A 212 -0.49 -24.68 -1.90
C ARG A 212 -0.81 -23.39 -2.64
N VAL A 213 -0.05 -22.34 -2.35
CA VAL A 213 -0.18 -21.02 -2.98
C VAL A 213 0.18 -21.10 -4.46
N TRP A 214 1.29 -21.77 -4.81
CA TRP A 214 1.71 -21.88 -6.21
C TRP A 214 0.71 -22.69 -7.03
N ASN A 215 0.20 -23.81 -6.51
CA ASN A 215 -0.84 -24.58 -7.19
C ASN A 215 -2.12 -23.77 -7.41
N TYR A 216 -2.52 -22.95 -6.43
CA TYR A 216 -3.66 -22.04 -6.58
C TYR A 216 -3.42 -20.99 -7.68
N LEU A 217 -2.21 -20.40 -7.73
CA LEU A 217 -1.85 -19.41 -8.76
C LEU A 217 -1.80 -20.01 -10.17
N ASP A 218 -1.30 -21.24 -10.31
CA ASP A 218 -1.30 -21.97 -11.57
C ASP A 218 -2.73 -22.25 -12.05
N GLN A 219 -3.64 -22.62 -11.14
CA GLN A 219 -5.07 -22.78 -11.46
C GLN A 219 -5.72 -21.45 -11.84
N LEU A 220 -5.50 -20.41 -11.03
CA LEU A 220 -6.05 -19.07 -11.23
C LEU A 220 -5.73 -18.50 -12.62
N THR A 221 -4.51 -18.74 -13.11
CA THR A 221 -4.09 -18.27 -14.45
C THR A 221 -4.59 -19.16 -15.59
N GLY A 222 -4.91 -20.43 -15.32
CA GLY A 222 -5.53 -21.35 -16.28
C GLY A 222 -7.04 -21.12 -16.46
N ASP A 223 -7.72 -20.59 -15.45
CA ASP A 223 -9.15 -20.31 -15.47
C ASP A 223 -9.52 -19.11 -16.36
N ASP A 224 -10.82 -18.99 -16.70
CA ASP A 224 -11.37 -17.84 -17.43
C ASP A 224 -11.53 -16.61 -16.50
N GLY A 225 -10.38 -16.09 -16.06
CA GLY A 225 -10.22 -14.99 -15.11
C GLY A 225 -9.74 -13.68 -15.74
N PRO A 226 -9.75 -12.56 -14.99
CA PRO A 226 -9.05 -11.36 -15.42
C PRO A 226 -7.54 -11.48 -15.18
N ILE A 227 -7.11 -12.28 -14.19
CA ILE A 227 -5.71 -12.54 -13.88
C ILE A 227 -5.20 -13.64 -14.81
N ARG A 228 -4.29 -13.29 -15.73
CA ARG A 228 -3.79 -14.21 -16.77
C ARG A 228 -2.30 -14.48 -16.70
N GLU A 229 -1.60 -13.75 -15.85
CA GLU A 229 -0.16 -13.85 -15.73
C GLU A 229 0.25 -13.66 -14.27
N VAL A 230 1.23 -14.44 -13.83
CA VAL A 230 1.91 -14.29 -12.54
C VAL A 230 3.38 -14.04 -12.80
N LYS A 231 3.91 -12.95 -12.25
CA LYS A 231 5.34 -12.61 -12.30
C LYS A 231 5.93 -12.64 -10.90
N VAL A 232 6.98 -13.43 -10.74
CA VAL A 232 7.69 -13.59 -9.47
C VAL A 232 8.90 -12.66 -9.43
N PHE A 233 9.14 -12.04 -8.28
CA PHE A 233 10.35 -11.26 -7.97
C PHE A 233 11.00 -11.72 -6.67
N ASP A 234 12.33 -11.73 -6.64
CA ASP A 234 13.10 -11.91 -5.41
C ASP A 234 13.17 -10.57 -4.65
N LEU A 235 12.53 -10.53 -3.48
CA LEU A 235 12.49 -9.39 -2.56
C LEU A 235 12.90 -9.80 -1.15
N LYS A 236 13.76 -10.83 -1.03
CA LYS A 236 14.10 -11.49 0.24
C LYS A 236 14.41 -10.52 1.38
N GLN A 237 15.18 -9.46 1.13
CA GLN A 237 15.58 -8.48 2.15
C GLN A 237 14.37 -7.71 2.71
N SER A 238 13.40 -7.37 1.86
CA SER A 238 12.16 -6.71 2.29
C SER A 238 11.21 -7.69 2.97
N MET A 239 11.09 -8.89 2.42
CA MET A 239 10.25 -9.98 2.96
C MET A 239 10.69 -10.39 4.37
N GLN A 240 11.99 -10.38 4.67
CA GLN A 240 12.51 -10.62 6.03
C GLN A 240 12.04 -9.59 7.07
N ASN A 241 11.61 -8.41 6.63
CA ASN A 241 10.99 -7.39 7.48
C ASN A 241 9.47 -7.27 7.26
N GLY A 242 8.86 -8.23 6.57
CA GLY A 242 7.44 -8.27 6.31
C GLY A 242 6.94 -7.28 5.26
N GLY A 243 7.76 -6.95 4.25
CA GLY A 243 7.35 -6.16 3.09
C GLY A 243 7.44 -6.95 1.79
N GLY A 244 6.31 -7.12 1.09
CA GLY A 244 6.27 -7.71 -0.24
C GLY A 244 6.15 -6.65 -1.35
N PRO A 245 5.85 -7.07 -2.59
CA PRO A 245 5.74 -6.18 -3.76
C PRO A 245 4.79 -4.98 -3.58
N ALA A 246 3.69 -5.16 -2.83
CA ALA A 246 2.72 -4.11 -2.57
C ALA A 246 3.19 -3.12 -1.48
N CYS A 247 3.88 -3.59 -0.44
CA CYS A 247 4.39 -2.70 0.61
C CYS A 247 5.44 -1.69 0.09
N LEU A 248 6.15 -2.04 -0.99
CA LEU A 248 7.22 -1.21 -1.58
C LEU A 248 6.71 -0.13 -2.56
N ARG A 249 5.40 0.03 -2.72
CA ARG A 249 4.82 0.97 -3.69
C ARG A 249 3.61 1.72 -3.15
N LEU A 250 3.47 2.97 -3.59
CA LEU A 250 2.26 3.77 -3.47
C LEU A 250 1.59 3.89 -4.84
N ARG A 251 0.29 3.58 -4.93
CA ARG A 251 -0.49 3.76 -6.17
C ARG A 251 -1.04 5.19 -6.20
N VAL A 252 -0.78 5.90 -7.29
CA VAL A 252 -1.26 7.26 -7.53
C VAL A 252 -1.85 7.31 -8.94
N ALA A 253 -3.17 7.45 -9.05
CA ALA A 253 -3.85 7.56 -10.35
C ALA A 253 -3.82 9.01 -10.81
N LEU A 254 -3.17 9.27 -11.93
CA LEU A 254 -2.95 10.62 -12.48
C LEU A 254 -3.48 10.71 -13.90
N GLN A 255 -4.13 11.82 -14.21
CA GLN A 255 -4.37 12.22 -15.59
C GLN A 255 -3.07 12.71 -16.24
N GLU A 256 -3.01 12.73 -17.56
CA GLU A 256 -1.81 13.14 -18.30
C GLU A 256 -1.27 14.52 -17.88
N ARG A 257 -2.18 15.50 -17.68
CA ARG A 257 -1.82 16.84 -17.19
C ARG A 257 -1.25 16.84 -15.76
N GLU A 258 -1.74 15.96 -14.90
CA GLU A 258 -1.25 15.83 -13.52
C GLU A 258 0.10 15.12 -13.52
N LEU A 259 0.26 14.06 -14.34
CA LEU A 259 1.54 13.38 -14.53
C LEU A 259 2.62 14.34 -15.04
N ALA A 260 2.28 15.22 -15.99
CA ALA A 260 3.19 16.25 -16.49
C ALA A 260 3.60 17.29 -15.43
N ALA A 261 2.83 17.42 -14.34
CA ALA A 261 3.11 18.30 -13.21
C ALA A 261 3.87 17.61 -12.06
N VAL A 262 4.07 16.28 -12.12
CA VAL A 262 4.94 15.56 -11.18
C VAL A 262 6.38 15.98 -11.42
N ASN A 263 7.18 16.06 -10.35
CA ASN A 263 8.61 16.28 -10.46
C ASN A 263 9.24 15.23 -11.40
N PRO A 264 9.79 15.62 -12.56
CA PRO A 264 10.30 14.66 -13.54
C PRO A 264 11.54 13.91 -13.02
N GLY A 265 12.22 14.43 -11.99
CA GLY A 265 13.38 13.78 -11.37
C GLY A 265 13.08 12.45 -10.67
N VAL A 266 11.80 12.16 -10.38
CA VAL A 266 11.37 10.91 -9.73
C VAL A 266 10.68 9.92 -10.67
N ILE A 267 10.52 10.26 -11.96
CA ILE A 267 9.92 9.35 -12.94
C ILE A 267 10.99 8.37 -13.43
N MET A 268 10.74 7.07 -13.19
CA MET A 268 11.68 6.02 -13.54
C MET A 268 11.97 6.00 -15.05
N SER A 269 13.25 5.88 -15.38
CA SER A 269 13.76 5.74 -16.75
C SER A 269 15.06 4.93 -16.71
N ALA A 270 15.56 4.46 -17.86
CA ALA A 270 16.84 3.75 -17.91
C ALA A 270 18.00 4.60 -17.34
N GLY A 271 18.05 5.89 -17.67
CA GLY A 271 19.08 6.79 -17.16
C GLY A 271 18.99 7.04 -15.65
N LEU A 272 17.77 7.18 -15.11
CA LEU A 272 17.59 7.31 -13.66
C LEU A 272 17.94 6.00 -12.94
N TYR A 273 17.56 4.85 -13.51
CA TYR A 273 17.93 3.53 -12.99
C TYR A 273 19.45 3.38 -12.86
N ASP A 274 20.21 3.63 -13.93
CA ASP A 274 21.68 3.53 -13.91
C ASP A 274 22.30 4.47 -12.87
N THR A 275 21.75 5.69 -12.76
CA THR A 275 22.19 6.68 -11.77
C THR A 275 21.94 6.20 -10.34
N LEU A 276 20.76 5.65 -10.05
CA LEU A 276 20.42 5.14 -8.73
C LEU A 276 21.23 3.90 -8.36
N VAL A 277 21.49 2.99 -9.30
CA VAL A 277 22.36 1.82 -9.07
C VAL A 277 23.77 2.27 -8.71
N ALA A 278 24.37 3.19 -9.49
CA ALA A 278 25.69 3.71 -9.19
C ALA A 278 25.76 4.47 -7.85
N TRP A 279 24.68 5.16 -7.47
CA TRP A 279 24.56 5.80 -6.17
C TRP A 279 24.47 4.78 -5.02
N VAL A 280 23.70 3.70 -5.19
CA VAL A 280 23.64 2.59 -4.22
C VAL A 280 25.02 1.94 -4.08
N ASP A 281 25.67 1.57 -5.19
CA ASP A 281 26.98 0.91 -5.18
C ASP A 281 28.08 1.75 -4.50
N ARG A 282 27.94 3.08 -4.54
CA ARG A 282 28.88 4.00 -3.89
C ARG A 282 28.66 4.10 -2.38
N HIS A 283 27.41 4.09 -1.92
CA HIS A 283 27.05 4.50 -0.56
C HIS A 283 26.58 3.38 0.35
N TYR A 284 26.06 2.27 -0.19
CA TYR A 284 25.45 1.22 0.62
C TYR A 284 26.50 0.22 1.07
N ARG A 285 26.48 -0.12 2.36
CA ARG A 285 27.25 -1.23 2.91
C ARG A 285 26.61 -2.55 2.48
N ASP A 286 27.42 -3.55 2.16
CA ASP A 286 26.96 -4.92 1.86
C ASP A 286 26.53 -5.69 3.13
N ARG A 287 26.92 -5.18 4.31
CA ARG A 287 26.54 -5.69 5.62
C ARG A 287 26.29 -4.55 6.59
N LEU A 288 25.21 -4.68 7.35
CA LEU A 288 24.87 -3.78 8.46
C LEU A 288 24.30 -4.60 9.62
N SER A 289 24.71 -4.26 10.84
CA SER A 289 24.23 -4.84 12.08
C SER A 289 23.86 -3.75 13.09
N GLU A 290 23.17 -4.13 14.17
CA GLU A 290 22.73 -3.19 15.21
C GLU A 290 23.90 -2.43 15.84
N THR A 291 25.08 -3.04 15.98
CA THR A 291 26.27 -2.38 16.54
C THR A 291 26.83 -1.31 15.63
N ASP A 292 26.65 -1.43 14.31
CA ASP A 292 27.12 -0.44 13.34
C ASP A 292 26.30 0.85 13.42
N LEU A 293 25.09 0.82 14.00
CA LEU A 293 24.27 2.01 14.21
C LEU A 293 24.90 3.03 15.17
N ALA A 294 25.89 2.62 15.96
CA ALA A 294 26.65 3.49 16.85
C ALA A 294 27.88 4.12 16.17
N ASP A 295 28.22 3.70 14.94
CA ASP A 295 29.36 4.22 14.19
C ASP A 295 29.07 5.65 13.69
N PRO A 296 29.81 6.68 14.14
CA PRO A 296 29.60 8.05 13.65
C PRO A 296 29.88 8.18 12.15
N GLN A 297 30.71 7.31 11.57
CA GLN A 297 30.96 7.31 10.14
C GLN A 297 29.71 6.93 9.34
N LEU A 298 28.89 5.99 9.84
CA LEU A 298 27.62 5.63 9.22
C LEU A 298 26.67 6.83 9.13
N LEU A 299 26.63 7.69 10.15
CA LEU A 299 25.81 8.91 10.11
C LEU A 299 26.27 9.88 9.01
N LEU A 300 27.59 10.06 8.85
CA LEU A 300 28.16 10.91 7.81
C LEU A 300 27.88 10.36 6.41
N GLU A 301 28.04 9.05 6.23
CA GLU A 301 27.70 8.33 5.00
C GLU A 301 26.22 8.53 4.63
N CYS A 302 25.31 8.27 5.57
CA CYS A 302 23.87 8.44 5.36
C CYS A 302 23.51 9.88 4.97
N ARG A 303 24.05 10.89 5.66
CA ARG A 303 23.75 12.30 5.33
C ARG A 303 24.29 12.69 3.96
N THR A 304 25.52 12.26 3.63
CA THR A 304 26.14 12.52 2.32
C THR A 304 25.33 11.85 1.21
N ALA A 305 24.97 10.59 1.39
CA ALA A 305 24.18 9.82 0.43
C ALA A 305 22.81 10.46 0.20
N LEU A 306 22.09 10.82 1.29
CA LEU A 306 20.79 11.45 1.19
C LEU A 306 20.85 12.83 0.54
N ASP A 307 21.88 13.62 0.81
CA ASP A 307 22.07 14.92 0.18
C ASP A 307 22.26 14.77 -1.34
N GLU A 308 23.16 13.89 -1.77
CA GLU A 308 23.34 13.56 -3.20
C GLU A 308 22.03 13.04 -3.83
N LEU A 309 21.28 12.18 -3.12
CA LEU A 309 20.01 11.64 -3.63
C LEU A 309 18.97 12.73 -3.84
N THR A 310 18.85 13.72 -2.95
CA THR A 310 17.92 14.84 -3.15
C THR A 310 18.26 15.68 -4.37
N GLN A 311 19.54 15.77 -4.74
CA GLN A 311 19.99 16.45 -5.95
C GLN A 311 19.68 15.64 -7.21
N ILE A 312 19.96 14.33 -7.19
CA ILE A 312 19.60 13.39 -8.27
C ILE A 312 18.09 13.46 -8.57
N LEU A 313 17.28 13.38 -7.52
CA LEU A 313 15.81 13.34 -7.61
C LEU A 313 15.16 14.73 -7.68
N LYS A 314 15.95 15.81 -7.60
CA LYS A 314 15.50 17.20 -7.63
C LYS A 314 14.42 17.52 -6.58
N LEU A 315 14.60 17.01 -5.37
CA LEU A 315 13.63 17.17 -4.27
C LEU A 315 13.87 18.46 -3.46
N GLY A 316 15.05 19.06 -3.57
CA GLY A 316 15.49 20.12 -2.67
C GLY A 316 15.73 19.62 -1.24
N SER A 317 15.79 20.53 -0.27
CA SER A 317 16.00 20.19 1.14
C SER A 317 14.72 19.61 1.75
N VAL A 318 14.61 18.28 1.80
CA VAL A 318 13.46 17.57 2.38
C VAL A 318 13.80 16.84 3.68
N TYR A 319 15.07 16.59 3.95
CA TYR A 319 15.52 15.97 5.20
C TYR A 319 15.85 17.03 6.25
N SER A 320 15.55 16.75 7.53
CA SER A 320 15.72 17.74 8.59
C SER A 320 17.14 18.31 8.68
N PHE A 321 18.17 17.50 8.42
CA PHE A 321 19.56 17.96 8.45
C PHE A 321 19.94 18.93 7.32
N GLN A 322 19.08 19.09 6.30
CA GLN A 322 19.27 20.02 5.17
C GLN A 322 18.48 21.32 5.35
N LEU A 323 17.64 21.41 6.38
CA LEU A 323 16.78 22.58 6.65
C LEU A 323 17.46 23.60 7.58
N ASP A 324 18.51 23.16 8.27
CA ASP A 324 19.33 23.96 9.19
C ASP A 324 20.41 24.75 8.42
#